data_AF-A0A4Y2I607-F1
#
_entry.id   AF-A0A4Y2I607-F1
#
_cell.length_a   1.000
_cell.length_b   1.000
_cell.length_c   1.000
_cell.angle_alpha   90.00
_cell.angle_beta   90.00
_cell.angle_gamma   90.00
#
_symmetry.space_group_name_H-M   'P 1'
#
loop_
_entity.id
_entity.type
_entity.pdbx_description
1 polymer ?
#
loop_
_entity_poly.entity_id
_entity_poly.type
_entity_poly.pdbx_seq_one_letter_code
_entity_poly.pdbx_strand_id
1 'polypeptide(L)'
;MVDNGLSTRQYLRIREQAENLNCKLYPLYHKVKEAKQLCYPHSISVTETSAEITLQTLVDHTASRICHIEFVTEKLRLSTNTAFEVIMKWGCDEYEQNRYKQKFSDENISAKAFSEFV
;
A
#
# COMPACT_ATOMS: atom_id res chain seq x y z
N MET A 1 6.73 9.20 6.09
CA MET A 1 6.64 9.59 4.67
C MET A 1 5.19 9.73 4.23
N VAL A 2 4.37 8.69 4.43
CA VAL A 2 2.95 8.67 4.03
C VAL A 2 2.14 9.73 4.77
N ASP A 3 2.20 9.74 6.11
CA ASP A 3 1.40 10.66 6.94
C ASP A 3 1.64 12.15 6.63
N ASN A 4 2.87 12.47 6.21
CA ASN A 4 3.28 13.84 5.88
C ASN A 4 3.29 14.11 4.36
N GLY A 5 2.76 13.20 3.54
CA GLY A 5 2.69 13.37 2.08
C GLY A 5 4.04 13.58 1.39
N LEU A 6 5.13 13.04 1.94
CA LEU A 6 6.49 13.32 1.44
C LEU A 6 6.80 12.50 0.18
N SER A 7 7.23 13.21 -0.86
CA SER A 7 7.91 12.59 -2.00
C SER A 7 9.27 12.00 -1.60
N THR A 8 9.78 11.07 -2.40
CA THR A 8 11.12 10.50 -2.22
C THR A 8 12.20 11.58 -2.21
N ARG A 9 12.09 12.59 -3.08
CA ARG A 9 13.05 13.70 -3.14
C ARG A 9 13.05 14.53 -1.85
N GLN A 10 11.87 14.85 -1.32
CA GLN A 10 11.75 15.58 -0.05
C GLN A 10 12.33 14.78 1.11
N TYR A 11 12.02 13.49 1.19
CA TYR A 11 12.57 12.60 2.21
C TYR A 11 14.10 12.56 2.18
N LEU A 12 14.69 12.40 0.99
CA LEU A 12 16.14 12.38 0.82
C LEU A 12 16.79 13.69 1.26
N ARG A 13 16.19 14.83 0.93
CA ARG A 13 16.68 16.16 1.36
C ARG A 13 16.62 16.35 2.87
N ILE A 14 15.50 15.96 3.52
CA ILE A 14 15.36 16.03 4.98
C ILE A 14 16.41 15.17 5.67
N ARG A 15 16.66 13.98 5.13
CA ARG A 15 17.68 13.08 5.66
C ARG A 15 19.09 13.64 5.49
N GLU A 16 19.44 14.16 4.31
CA GLU A 16 20.72 14.82 4.05
C GLU A 16 20.97 15.99 5.01
N GLN A 17 19.94 16.82 5.26
CA GLN A 17 20.02 17.90 6.24
C GLN A 17 20.28 17.38 7.66
N ALA A 18 19.63 16.30 8.08
CA ALA A 18 19.88 15.69 9.38
C ALA A 18 21.30 15.11 9.48
N GLU A 19 21.80 14.48 8.40
CA GLU A 19 23.16 13.94 8.33
C GLU A 19 24.22 15.04 8.40
N ASN A 20 23.99 16.19 7.75
CA ASN A 20 24.87 17.37 7.85
C ASN A 20 24.94 17.93 9.27
N LEU A 21 23.91 17.70 10.09
CA LEU A 21 23.88 18.02 11.53
C LEU A 21 24.38 16.86 12.40
N ASN A 22 25.04 15.85 11.82
CA ASN A 22 25.49 14.62 12.49
C ASN A 22 24.36 13.82 13.19
N CYS A 23 23.11 13.99 12.75
CA CYS A 23 21.94 13.31 13.31
C CYS A 23 21.47 12.17 12.40
N LYS A 24 21.66 10.92 12.85
CA LYS A 24 21.26 9.70 12.11
C LYS A 24 19.85 9.22 12.48
N LEU A 25 18.87 10.10 12.40
CA LEU A 25 17.47 9.82 12.76
C LEU A 25 16.71 9.00 11.71
N TYR A 26 16.96 9.26 10.42
CA TYR A 26 16.16 8.70 9.34
C TYR A 26 16.87 7.53 8.66
N PRO A 27 16.16 6.41 8.42
CA PRO A 27 16.75 5.28 7.72
C PRO A 27 17.11 5.62 6.28
N LEU A 28 18.06 4.89 5.71
CA LEU A 28 18.36 4.94 4.28
C LEU A 28 17.09 4.64 3.46
N TYR A 29 16.94 5.30 2.30
CA TYR A 29 15.75 5.12 1.47
C TYR A 29 15.55 3.67 0.99
N HIS A 30 16.62 2.89 0.83
CA HIS A 30 16.50 1.47 0.47
C HIS A 30 15.72 0.68 1.54
N LYS A 31 15.90 0.98 2.83
CA LYS A 31 15.13 0.36 3.93
C LYS A 31 13.66 0.76 3.88
N VAL A 32 13.37 2.00 3.52
CA VAL A 32 11.99 2.43 3.32
C VAL A 32 11.36 1.71 2.13
N LYS A 33 12.11 1.52 1.04
CA LYS A 33 11.66 0.77 -0.14
C LYS A 33 11.38 -0.69 0.20
N GLU A 34 12.29 -1.35 0.93
CA GLU A 34 12.09 -2.72 1.44
C GLU A 34 10.82 -2.81 2.29
N ALA A 35 10.62 -1.87 3.24
CA ALA A 35 9.43 -1.84 4.07
C ALA A 35 8.13 -1.63 3.25
N LYS A 36 8.16 -0.80 2.20
CA LYS A 36 7.02 -0.65 1.27
C LYS A 36 6.72 -1.94 0.51
N GLN A 37 7.74 -2.65 0.05
CA GLN A 37 7.57 -3.92 -0.67
C GLN A 37 6.88 -4.98 0.20
N LEU A 38 7.20 -5.04 1.49
CA LEU A 38 6.52 -5.93 2.45
C LEU A 38 5.03 -5.59 2.66
N CYS A 39 4.55 -4.44 2.17
CA CYS A 39 3.16 -4.02 2.27
C CYS A 39 2.36 -4.29 0.99
N TYR A 40 3.01 -4.72 -0.10
CA TYR A 40 2.31 -5.00 -1.35
C TYR A 40 1.89 -6.47 -1.41
N PRO A 41 0.61 -6.77 -1.69
CA PRO A 41 0.19 -8.13 -1.91
C PRO A 41 0.78 -8.68 -3.22
N HIS A 42 0.84 -9.99 -3.33
CA HIS A 42 1.31 -10.67 -4.54
C HIS A 42 0.20 -10.69 -5.61
N SER A 43 0.58 -11.05 -6.84
CA SER A 43 -0.38 -11.34 -7.93
C SER A 43 -1.31 -10.19 -8.33
N ILE A 44 -0.82 -8.94 -8.26
CA ILE A 44 -1.52 -7.78 -8.82
C ILE A 44 -1.38 -7.81 -10.34
N SER A 45 -2.50 -7.73 -11.05
CA SER A 45 -2.54 -7.56 -12.50
C SER A 45 -2.75 -6.08 -12.82
N VAL A 46 -1.90 -5.52 -13.67
CA VAL A 46 -1.97 -4.11 -14.08
C VAL A 46 -1.93 -4.04 -15.60
N THR A 47 -2.94 -3.41 -16.18
CA THR A 47 -3.03 -3.08 -17.60
C THR A 47 -2.94 -1.57 -17.80
N GLU A 48 -3.04 -1.09 -19.04
CA GLU A 48 -3.05 0.36 -19.31
C GLU A 48 -4.26 1.08 -18.70
N THR A 49 -5.37 0.36 -18.47
CA THR A 49 -6.67 0.93 -18.11
C THR A 49 -7.26 0.39 -16.81
N SER A 50 -6.66 -0.66 -16.23
CA SER A 50 -7.18 -1.30 -15.02
C SER A 50 -6.07 -1.85 -14.14
N ALA A 51 -6.35 -1.99 -12.86
CA ALA A 51 -5.55 -2.77 -11.94
C ALA A 51 -6.48 -3.62 -11.09
N GLU A 52 -6.19 -4.91 -10.97
CA GLU A 52 -7.03 -5.87 -10.26
C GLU A 52 -6.20 -6.81 -9.38
N ILE A 53 -6.86 -7.32 -8.34
CA ILE A 53 -6.31 -8.33 -7.45
C ILE A 53 -7.44 -9.27 -7.04
N THR A 54 -7.13 -10.56 -6.86
CA THR A 54 -8.12 -11.51 -6.33
C THR A 54 -8.46 -11.14 -4.88
N LEU A 55 -9.74 -11.16 -4.53
CA LEU A 55 -10.20 -10.88 -3.16
C LEU A 55 -9.50 -11.76 -2.11
N GLN A 56 -9.33 -13.06 -2.40
CA GLN A 56 -8.65 -13.98 -1.48
C GLN A 56 -7.23 -13.52 -1.13
N THR A 57 -6.43 -13.16 -2.14
CA THR A 57 -5.05 -12.67 -1.93
C THR A 57 -5.04 -11.38 -1.10
N LEU A 58 -6.02 -10.49 -1.31
CA LEU A 58 -6.12 -9.25 -0.53
C LEU A 58 -6.49 -9.53 0.94
N VAL A 59 -7.46 -10.42 1.17
CA VAL A 59 -7.90 -10.85 2.51
C VAL A 59 -6.74 -11.53 3.26
N ASP A 60 -6.07 -12.50 2.62
CA ASP A 60 -4.96 -13.24 3.22
C ASP A 60 -3.78 -12.32 3.57
N HIS A 61 -3.43 -11.41 2.66
CA HIS A 61 -2.38 -10.44 2.89
C HIS A 61 -2.74 -9.49 4.04
N THR A 62 -3.98 -8.99 4.09
CA THR A 62 -4.45 -8.11 5.16
C THR A 62 -4.46 -8.81 6.51
N ALA A 63 -5.00 -10.03 6.58
CA ALA A 63 -5.02 -10.84 7.80
C ALA A 63 -3.59 -11.15 8.29
N SER A 64 -2.69 -11.53 7.38
CA SER A 64 -1.27 -11.75 7.69
C SER A 64 -0.63 -10.50 8.28
N ARG A 65 -0.83 -9.32 7.66
CA ARG A 65 -0.28 -8.05 8.14
C ARG A 65 -0.80 -7.68 9.53
N ILE A 66 -2.09 -7.90 9.81
CA ILE A 66 -2.68 -7.67 11.14
C ILE A 66 -2.02 -8.59 12.19
N CYS A 67 -1.79 -9.86 11.86
CA CYS A 67 -1.15 -10.83 12.76
C CYS A 67 0.34 -10.53 13.04
N HIS A 68 0.99 -9.71 12.21
CA HIS A 68 2.37 -9.26 12.44
C HIS A 68 2.48 -7.99 13.30
N ILE A 69 1.35 -7.38 13.69
CA ILE A 69 1.36 -6.23 14.61
C ILE A 69 1.62 -6.77 16.02
N GLU A 70 2.75 -6.37 16.64
CA GLU A 70 3.16 -6.83 17.98
C GLU A 70 2.02 -6.75 19.01
N PHE A 71 1.31 -5.62 19.05
CA PHE A 71 0.16 -5.42 19.92
C PHE A 71 -0.95 -6.48 19.73
N VAL A 72 -1.22 -6.88 18.48
CA VAL A 72 -2.23 -7.88 18.15
C VAL A 72 -1.76 -9.26 18.62
N THR A 73 -0.49 -9.60 18.34
CA THR A 73 0.12 -10.87 18.76
C THR A 73 0.12 -11.03 20.28
N GLU A 74 0.46 -9.96 21.01
CA GLU A 74 0.47 -9.93 22.48
C GLU A 74 -0.94 -10.05 23.07
N LYS A 75 -1.91 -9.28 22.56
CA LYS A 75 -3.28 -9.27 23.10
C LYS A 75 -4.08 -10.51 22.76
N LEU A 76 -3.97 -11.00 21.53
CA LEU A 76 -4.71 -12.19 21.10
C LEU A 76 -4.07 -13.48 21.59
N ARG A 77 -2.86 -13.41 22.18
CA ARG A 77 -2.06 -14.58 22.58
C ARG A 77 -2.13 -15.64 21.50
N LEU A 78 -1.76 -15.26 20.27
CA LEU A 78 -1.84 -16.11 19.08
C LEU A 78 -1.03 -17.40 19.33
N SER A 79 -1.66 -18.37 19.98
CA SER A 79 -1.14 -19.71 20.19
C SER A 79 -1.44 -20.51 18.93
N THR A 80 -0.64 -21.54 18.68
CA THR A 80 -0.59 -22.21 17.37
C THR A 80 -1.86 -22.96 16.94
N ASN A 81 -3.01 -22.81 17.61
CA ASN A 81 -4.26 -23.55 17.32
C ASN A 81 -5.58 -22.78 17.55
N THR A 82 -5.57 -21.45 17.60
CA THR A 82 -6.81 -20.66 17.71
C THR A 82 -7.33 -20.23 16.34
N ALA A 83 -8.57 -20.62 16.02
CA ALA A 83 -9.28 -20.10 14.86
C ALA A 83 -9.81 -18.69 15.16
N PHE A 84 -9.66 -17.79 14.19
CA PHE A 84 -10.19 -16.43 14.25
C PHE A 84 -11.16 -16.21 13.10
N GLU A 85 -12.24 -15.48 13.39
CA GLU A 85 -13.17 -15.00 12.38
C GLU A 85 -12.84 -13.54 12.07
N VAL A 86 -12.68 -13.22 10.79
CA VAL A 86 -12.44 -11.85 10.33
C VAL A 86 -13.67 -11.37 9.58
N ILE A 87 -14.36 -10.39 10.15
CA ILE A 87 -15.52 -9.74 9.53
C ILE A 87 -15.02 -8.49 8.81
N MET A 88 -15.20 -8.45 7.48
CA MET A 88 -14.79 -7.34 6.62
C MET A 88 -16.00 -6.66 6.00
N LYS A 89 -15.86 -5.38 5.66
CA LYS A 89 -16.80 -4.63 4.83
C LYS A 89 -16.17 -4.46 3.44
N TRP A 90 -16.97 -4.14 2.43
CA TRP A 90 -16.45 -3.69 1.15
C TRP A 90 -17.44 -2.73 0.46
N GLY A 91 -16.98 -2.02 -0.56
CA GLY A 91 -17.79 -1.13 -1.40
C GLY A 91 -17.02 -0.67 -2.65
N CYS A 92 -17.71 -0.02 -3.58
CA CYS A 92 -17.13 0.52 -4.81
C CYS A 92 -17.78 1.86 -5.16
N ASP A 93 -16.96 2.87 -5.48
CA ASP A 93 -17.41 4.21 -5.82
C ASP A 93 -16.81 4.70 -7.15
N GLU A 94 -17.56 5.57 -7.84
CA GLU A 94 -17.15 6.25 -9.07
C GLU A 94 -16.59 7.65 -8.78
N TYR A 95 -15.53 8.04 -9.51
CA TYR A 95 -15.04 9.41 -9.49
C TYR A 95 -14.44 9.86 -10.83
N GLU A 96 -14.53 11.17 -11.11
CA GLU A 96 -13.91 11.77 -12.30
C GLU A 96 -12.42 12.05 -12.08
N GLN A 97 -11.63 11.91 -13.14
CA GLN A 97 -10.18 12.09 -13.10
C GLN A 97 -9.65 13.03 -14.19
N ASN A 98 -8.49 13.64 -13.89
CA ASN A 98 -7.75 14.44 -14.85
C ASN A 98 -7.28 13.57 -16.02
N ARG A 99 -7.49 14.05 -17.25
CA ARG A 99 -7.08 13.33 -18.46
C ARG A 99 -5.58 13.54 -18.73
N TYR A 100 -4.86 12.44 -18.89
CA TYR A 100 -3.47 12.47 -19.33
C TYR A 100 -3.38 12.28 -20.85
N LYS A 101 -2.40 12.93 -21.50
CA LYS A 101 -2.15 12.79 -22.95
C LYS A 101 -1.35 11.51 -23.25
N GLN A 102 -1.79 10.37 -22.71
CA GLN A 102 -1.21 9.07 -23.02
C GLN A 102 -1.78 8.54 -24.32
N LYS A 103 -0.94 7.87 -25.12
CA LYS A 103 -1.43 7.01 -26.20
C LYS A 103 -1.74 5.65 -25.60
N PHE A 104 -2.93 5.13 -25.87
CA PHE A 104 -3.36 3.81 -25.46
C PHE A 104 -3.50 2.89 -26.66
N SER A 105 -3.50 1.59 -26.38
CA SER A 105 -3.76 0.55 -27.38
C SER A 105 -5.21 0.56 -27.89
N ASP A 106 -6.18 0.89 -27.03
CA ASP A 106 -7.61 1.00 -27.35
C ASP A 106 -8.09 2.45 -27.48
N GLU A 107 -8.97 2.72 -28.45
CA GLU A 107 -9.52 4.08 -28.71
C GLU A 107 -10.70 4.47 -27.80
N ASN A 108 -11.34 3.51 -27.13
CA ASN A 108 -12.53 3.72 -26.30
C ASN A 108 -12.19 3.82 -24.80
N ILE A 109 -11.59 4.94 -24.39
CA ILE A 109 -11.16 5.13 -22.99
C ILE A 109 -11.94 6.24 -22.31
N SER A 110 -12.52 5.88 -21.15
CA SER A 110 -13.27 6.75 -20.26
C SER A 110 -12.33 7.54 -19.34
N ALA A 111 -12.74 8.76 -18.95
CA ALA A 111 -12.08 9.54 -17.91
C ALA A 111 -12.62 9.23 -16.49
N LYS A 112 -13.50 8.24 -16.36
CA LYS A 112 -14.02 7.77 -15.07
C LYS A 112 -13.13 6.67 -14.51
N ALA A 113 -12.86 6.75 -13.21
CA ALA A 113 -12.21 5.70 -12.46
C ALA A 113 -13.19 5.08 -11.47
N PHE A 114 -13.06 3.77 -11.28
CA PHE A 114 -13.76 2.99 -10.27
C PHE A 114 -12.72 2.51 -9.27
N SER A 115 -13.02 2.62 -7.97
CA SER A 115 -12.16 2.10 -6.91
C SER A 115 -12.98 1.26 -5.94
N GLU A 116 -12.53 0.03 -5.72
CA GLU A 116 -13.03 -0.83 -4.65
C GLU A 116 -12.31 -0.51 -3.34
N PHE A 117 -13.06 -0.48 -2.25
CA PHE A 117 -12.55 -0.35 -0.88
C PHE A 117 -12.96 -1.59 -0.09
N VAL A 118 -12.00 -2.17 0.64
CA VAL A 118 -12.23 -3.21 1.66
C VAL A 118 -12.12 -2.57 3.03
#